data_AF-A0A0E0DVC3-F1
#
_entry.id   AF-A0A0E0DVC3-F1
#
_cell.length_a   1.000
_cell.length_b   1.000
_cell.length_c   1.000
_cell.angle_alpha   90.00
_cell.angle_beta   90.00
_cell.angle_gamma   90.00
#
_symmetry.space_group_name_H-M   'P 1'
#
loop_
_entity.id
_entity.type
_entity.pdbx_description
1 polymer ?
#
loop_
_entity_poly.entity_id
_entity_poly.type
_entity_poly.pdbx_seq_one_letter_code
_entity_poly.pdbx_strand_id
1 'polypeptide(L)'
;MGCGHEVDKMARDDAGHTTSQSQPELRSFDWFIATTTPAPLLLNHRSTTQTQTQTKKKYNTLATMAALSSAAVTIPSMAPSAPGRRRMRSSLVVRASLGKAAGAVAVAVAASAMLAGGAMAQEVLLGANGGVLVFEPNDFTVKSGETITFKNNAGFPHNVVFDEDAVPSGVDVSKISQEEYLNAPGETFSVTLTVPGTYGFYCEPHAGAGMVGKVTVN
;
A
#
# COMPACT_ATOMS: atom_id res chain seq x y z
N MET A 1 -39.36 -55.31 54.40
CA MET A 1 -40.25 -56.11 53.53
C MET A 1 -40.81 -55.15 52.48
N GLY A 2 -40.65 -55.26 51.17
CA GLY A 2 -40.00 -56.19 50.26
C GLY A 2 -40.38 -55.77 48.82
N CYS A 3 -39.51 -56.09 47.84
CA CYS A 3 -39.78 -56.28 46.39
C CYS A 3 -40.24 -55.03 45.58
N GLY A 4 -39.67 -54.61 44.45
CA GLY A 4 -38.93 -55.29 43.38
C GLY A 4 -39.88 -55.63 42.20
N HIS A 5 -39.58 -55.13 40.99
CA HIS A 5 -39.87 -55.65 39.62
C HIS A 5 -40.33 -54.60 38.58
N GLU A 6 -39.38 -54.04 37.83
CA GLU A 6 -39.04 -54.36 36.42
C GLU A 6 -40.16 -54.96 35.51
N VAL A 7 -40.43 -54.24 34.39
CA VAL A 7 -40.81 -54.64 33.00
C VAL A 7 -42.11 -55.46 32.78
N ASP A 8 -42.92 -55.26 31.73
CA ASP A 8 -42.56 -55.24 30.30
C ASP A 8 -43.80 -54.96 29.41
N LYS A 9 -43.53 -54.76 28.11
CA LYS A 9 -44.36 -55.05 26.91
C LYS A 9 -45.37 -54.04 26.34
N MET A 10 -44.98 -53.42 25.21
CA MET A 10 -45.24 -53.83 23.80
C MET A 10 -45.33 -52.56 22.91
N ALA A 11 -44.31 -52.18 22.14
CA ALA A 11 -43.83 -52.73 20.86
C ALA A 11 -44.65 -52.32 19.62
N ARG A 12 -43.91 -51.85 18.59
CA ARG A 12 -44.20 -51.68 17.15
C ARG A 12 -44.75 -50.32 16.69
N ASP A 13 -44.34 -49.71 15.58
CA ASP A 13 -43.31 -49.98 14.54
C ASP A 13 -43.09 -48.68 13.72
N ASP A 14 -41.90 -48.61 13.09
CA ASP A 14 -41.58 -48.08 11.75
C ASP A 14 -41.25 -46.60 11.41
N ALA A 15 -40.15 -46.52 10.64
CA ALA A 15 -39.64 -45.51 9.69
C ALA A 15 -39.44 -44.05 10.17
N GLY A 16 -38.31 -43.38 9.96
CA GLY A 16 -37.19 -43.55 9.04
C GLY A 16 -36.77 -42.17 8.52
N HIS A 17 -35.46 -41.96 8.27
CA HIS A 17 -34.84 -40.82 7.56
C HIS A 17 -34.88 -39.45 8.30
N THR A 18 -33.88 -38.57 8.29
CA THR A 18 -32.60 -38.44 7.57
C THR A 18 -31.86 -37.24 8.18
N THR A 19 -30.53 -37.32 8.26
CA THR A 19 -29.61 -36.21 8.56
C THR A 19 -29.60 -35.18 7.42
N SER A 20 -29.63 -33.87 7.73
CA SER A 20 -29.07 -32.76 6.90
C SER A 20 -29.10 -31.48 7.76
N GLN A 21 -27.99 -30.97 8.30
CA GLN A 21 -27.07 -30.00 7.69
C GLN A 21 -27.69 -29.08 6.62
N SER A 22 -27.81 -27.78 6.95
CA SER A 22 -27.56 -26.60 6.08
C SER A 22 -28.02 -25.34 6.84
N GLN A 23 -27.09 -24.57 7.41
CA GLN A 23 -26.61 -23.26 6.92
C GLN A 23 -27.56 -22.07 7.23
N PRO A 24 -27.08 -21.02 7.93
CA PRO A 24 -27.87 -19.81 8.17
C PRO A 24 -28.05 -18.99 6.88
N GLU A 25 -29.24 -18.42 6.74
CA GLU A 25 -29.65 -17.62 5.59
C GLU A 25 -28.68 -16.48 5.27
N LEU A 26 -28.22 -16.51 4.03
CA LEU A 26 -27.56 -15.41 3.34
C LEU A 26 -28.53 -14.22 3.29
N ARG A 27 -28.30 -13.23 4.14
CA ARG A 27 -28.83 -11.88 3.91
C ARG A 27 -28.02 -11.25 2.79
N SER A 28 -28.37 -11.59 1.55
CA SER A 28 -28.03 -10.82 0.36
C SER A 28 -28.57 -9.41 0.53
N PHE A 29 -27.69 -8.46 0.84
CA PHE A 29 -27.95 -7.04 0.63
C PHE A 29 -27.70 -6.75 -0.85
N ASP A 30 -28.71 -7.05 -1.67
CA ASP A 30 -28.79 -6.63 -3.06
C ASP A 30 -28.83 -5.09 -3.12
N TRP A 31 -27.69 -4.45 -3.41
CA TRP A 31 -27.71 -3.04 -3.81
C TRP A 31 -28.24 -2.97 -5.26
N PHE A 32 -29.53 -2.65 -5.36
CA PHE A 32 -30.26 -2.43 -6.59
C PHE A 32 -29.56 -1.36 -7.45
N ILE A 33 -28.78 -1.78 -8.45
CA ILE A 33 -28.36 -0.91 -9.54
C ILE A 33 -29.60 -0.64 -10.40
N ALA A 34 -30.25 0.48 -10.16
CA ALA A 34 -31.31 1.00 -11.01
C ALA A 34 -30.73 1.33 -12.40
N THR A 35 -30.81 0.37 -13.32
CA THR A 35 -30.58 0.57 -14.75
C THR A 35 -31.76 1.37 -15.33
N THR A 36 -31.71 2.68 -15.17
CA THR A 36 -32.69 3.57 -15.82
C THR A 36 -32.20 3.91 -17.22
N THR A 37 -32.91 3.41 -18.21
CA THR A 37 -32.73 3.69 -19.64
C THR A 37 -32.98 5.18 -19.93
N PRO A 38 -32.15 5.88 -20.73
CA PRO A 38 -32.38 7.27 -21.07
C PRO A 38 -33.40 7.41 -22.22
N ALA A 39 -34.41 8.26 -22.02
CA ALA A 39 -35.28 8.76 -23.10
C ALA A 39 -34.81 10.17 -23.53
N PRO A 40 -34.81 10.49 -24.84
CA PRO A 40 -34.29 11.75 -25.36
C PRO A 40 -35.37 12.83 -25.31
N LEU A 41 -35.04 14.00 -24.75
CA LEU A 41 -35.86 15.21 -24.92
C LEU A 41 -35.04 16.36 -25.51
N LEU A 42 -35.71 16.98 -26.47
CA LEU A 42 -35.25 17.98 -27.42
C LEU A 42 -34.67 19.25 -26.77
N LEU A 43 -33.49 19.60 -27.27
CA LEU A 43 -33.07 20.90 -27.77
C LEU A 43 -33.90 22.12 -27.30
N ASN A 44 -33.29 22.95 -26.43
CA ASN A 44 -33.50 24.39 -26.53
C ASN A 44 -32.22 25.14 -26.17
N HIS A 45 -31.64 25.80 -27.17
CA HIS A 45 -30.47 26.66 -27.04
C HIS A 45 -30.87 27.98 -26.35
N ARG A 46 -30.21 28.31 -25.25
CA ARG A 46 -30.14 29.71 -24.79
C ARG A 46 -28.76 30.01 -24.22
N SER A 47 -27.86 30.37 -25.13
CA SER A 47 -26.57 30.99 -24.83
C SER A 47 -26.81 32.29 -24.06
N THR A 48 -26.46 32.31 -22.77
CA THR A 48 -26.29 33.55 -22.02
C THR A 48 -24.80 33.75 -21.81
N THR A 49 -24.20 34.51 -22.71
CA THR A 49 -22.86 35.08 -22.58
C THR A 49 -22.80 35.94 -21.32
N GLN A 50 -22.10 35.46 -20.28
CA GLN A 50 -21.72 36.29 -19.15
C GLN A 50 -20.32 36.85 -19.40
N THR A 51 -20.31 38.10 -19.86
CA THR A 51 -19.11 38.93 -20.04
C THR A 51 -18.51 39.24 -18.67
N GLN A 52 -17.40 38.59 -18.29
CA GLN A 52 -16.58 39.05 -17.17
C GLN A 52 -15.53 40.03 -17.69
N THR A 53 -15.80 41.31 -17.46
CA THR A 53 -14.90 42.43 -17.70
C THR A 53 -13.62 42.26 -16.88
N GLN A 54 -12.49 42.02 -17.56
CA GLN A 54 -11.15 42.14 -17.01
C GLN A 54 -10.87 43.61 -16.66
N THR A 55 -10.86 43.95 -15.37
CA THR A 55 -10.31 45.21 -14.91
C THR A 55 -8.79 45.10 -14.80
N LYS A 56 -8.11 45.62 -15.82
CA LYS A 56 -6.67 45.86 -15.88
C LYS A 56 -6.19 46.68 -14.66
N LYS A 57 -5.38 46.09 -13.78
CA LYS A 57 -4.57 46.88 -12.83
C LYS A 57 -3.20 47.12 -13.45
N LYS A 58 -2.88 48.41 -13.55
CA LYS A 58 -1.84 49.01 -14.38
C LYS A 58 -0.43 48.59 -13.98
N TYR A 59 0.38 48.38 -15.00
CA TYR A 59 1.84 48.27 -14.97
C TYR A 59 2.47 49.55 -14.42
N ASN A 60 3.48 49.39 -13.56
CA ASN A 60 4.57 50.36 -13.46
C ASN A 60 5.85 49.68 -13.93
N THR A 61 6.24 50.05 -15.14
CA THR A 61 7.52 49.77 -15.77
C THR A 61 8.50 50.84 -15.32
N LEU A 62 9.57 50.45 -14.64
CA LEU A 62 10.82 51.22 -14.63
C LEU A 62 11.96 50.27 -14.95
N ALA A 63 12.43 50.40 -16.18
CA ALA A 63 13.64 49.78 -16.67
C ALA A 63 14.85 50.52 -16.13
N THR A 64 15.83 49.79 -15.60
CA THR A 64 17.22 50.26 -15.56
C THR A 64 18.13 49.10 -15.91
N MET A 65 18.86 49.28 -17.01
CA MET A 65 19.86 48.36 -17.55
C MET A 65 21.16 48.44 -16.74
N ALA A 66 21.81 47.30 -16.51
CA ALA A 66 23.27 47.17 -16.31
C ALA A 66 23.61 45.67 -16.44
N ALA A 67 24.09 45.22 -17.59
CA ALA A 67 25.49 45.19 -18.00
C ALA A 67 26.26 43.97 -17.45
N LEU A 68 26.86 43.26 -18.41
CA LEU A 68 27.65 42.05 -18.33
C LEU A 68 28.78 42.11 -17.31
N SER A 69 29.08 40.99 -16.65
CA SER A 69 30.46 40.67 -16.25
C SER A 69 30.64 39.17 -16.01
N SER A 70 31.18 38.48 -17.01
CA SER A 70 31.72 37.13 -16.90
C SER A 70 33.09 37.23 -16.23
N ALA A 71 33.23 36.67 -15.03
CA ALA A 71 34.53 36.54 -14.38
C ALA A 71 35.20 35.24 -14.83
N ALA A 72 36.18 35.37 -15.74
CA ALA A 72 37.14 34.33 -16.05
C ALA A 72 38.15 34.21 -14.89
N VAL A 73 38.23 33.03 -14.27
CA VAL A 73 39.29 32.72 -13.31
C VAL A 73 40.41 32.00 -14.05
N THR A 74 41.47 32.75 -14.31
CA THR A 74 42.75 32.27 -14.84
C THR A 74 43.62 31.83 -13.67
N ILE A 75 44.15 30.60 -13.68
CA ILE A 75 45.22 30.17 -12.77
C ILE A 75 46.31 29.48 -13.61
N PRO A 76 47.61 29.81 -13.39
CA PRO A 76 48.68 29.57 -14.34
C PRO A 76 49.23 28.14 -14.35
N SER A 77 49.73 27.78 -15.53
CA SER A 77 50.63 26.65 -15.81
C SER A 77 52.04 26.94 -15.26
N MET A 78 52.58 26.03 -14.44
CA MET A 78 54.02 25.91 -14.21
C MET A 78 54.44 24.44 -14.25
N ALA A 79 55.61 24.24 -14.86
CA ALA A 79 56.16 23.03 -15.47
C ALA A 79 56.65 21.95 -14.47
N PRO A 80 57.06 20.75 -14.96
CA PRO A 80 57.43 19.60 -14.15
C PRO A 80 58.94 19.57 -13.81
N SER A 81 59.32 18.88 -12.72
CA SER A 81 60.66 18.32 -12.53
C SER A 81 60.62 17.13 -11.56
N ALA A 82 61.19 16.01 -11.99
CA ALA A 82 61.49 14.79 -11.22
C ALA A 82 62.78 14.97 -10.38
N PRO A 83 63.43 13.92 -9.80
CA PRO A 83 62.98 12.65 -9.21
C PRO A 83 63.46 12.49 -7.74
N GLY A 84 62.95 11.51 -6.97
CA GLY A 84 63.43 11.33 -5.59
C GLY A 84 62.88 10.14 -4.79
N ARG A 85 63.28 8.92 -5.18
CA ARG A 85 63.62 7.76 -4.33
C ARG A 85 63.08 7.77 -2.88
N ARG A 86 62.22 6.81 -2.53
CA ARG A 86 62.39 6.00 -1.29
C ARG A 86 61.62 4.68 -1.38
N ARG A 87 62.40 3.62 -1.29
CA ARG A 87 62.05 2.21 -1.29
C ARG A 87 61.78 1.82 0.16
N MET A 88 60.61 1.28 0.46
CA MET A 88 60.34 0.53 1.69
C MET A 88 59.21 -0.46 1.35
N ARG A 89 59.52 -1.67 0.85
CA ARG A 89 59.75 -2.89 1.63
C ARG A 89 58.80 -3.01 2.83
N SER A 90 57.65 -3.65 2.59
CA SER A 90 57.09 -4.60 3.54
C SER A 90 56.82 -5.90 2.81
N SER A 91 57.58 -6.90 3.22
CA SER A 91 57.55 -8.28 2.79
C SER A 91 56.31 -8.95 3.39
N LEU A 92 55.46 -9.52 2.54
CA LEU A 92 54.73 -10.72 2.94
C LEU A 92 55.02 -11.79 1.88
N VAL A 93 55.95 -12.66 2.23
CA VAL A 93 56.31 -13.85 1.47
C VAL A 93 55.14 -14.82 1.60
N VAL A 94 54.29 -14.92 0.58
CA VAL A 94 53.44 -16.12 0.40
C VAL A 94 54.34 -17.20 -0.19
N ARG A 95 54.86 -18.07 0.68
CA ARG A 95 55.50 -19.32 0.27
C ARG A 95 54.40 -20.27 -0.21
N ALA A 96 54.15 -20.30 -1.51
CA ALA A 96 53.45 -21.41 -2.14
C ALA A 96 54.46 -22.53 -2.40
N SER A 97 54.64 -23.44 -1.44
CA SER A 97 55.28 -24.73 -1.69
C SER A 97 54.31 -25.62 -2.45
N LEU A 98 54.59 -25.77 -3.75
CA LEU A 98 53.87 -26.62 -4.68
C LEU A 98 54.21 -28.10 -4.39
N GLY A 99 53.44 -28.75 -3.53
CA GLY A 99 53.43 -30.19 -3.34
C GLY A 99 52.29 -30.82 -4.16
N LYS A 100 52.64 -31.60 -5.18
CA LYS A 100 51.73 -32.47 -5.92
C LYS A 100 51.15 -33.55 -5.00
N ALA A 101 49.82 -33.64 -4.89
CA ALA A 101 49.08 -34.91 -4.80
C ALA A 101 47.57 -34.66 -4.94
N ALA A 102 46.94 -35.52 -5.73
CA ALA A 102 45.50 -35.56 -6.02
C ALA A 102 44.65 -35.76 -4.75
N GLY A 103 43.46 -35.17 -4.75
CA GLY A 103 42.45 -35.38 -3.73
C GLY A 103 41.34 -34.34 -3.81
N ALA A 104 40.32 -34.63 -4.61
CA ALA A 104 39.13 -33.80 -4.73
C ALA A 104 38.35 -33.79 -3.41
N VAL A 105 38.32 -32.64 -2.72
CA VAL A 105 37.21 -32.25 -1.83
C VAL A 105 37.03 -30.74 -1.98
N ALA A 106 36.24 -30.34 -2.99
CA ALA A 106 35.73 -28.98 -3.06
C ALA A 106 34.69 -28.82 -1.95
N VAL A 107 35.07 -28.25 -0.81
CA VAL A 107 34.11 -27.72 0.16
C VAL A 107 33.56 -26.44 -0.45
N ALA A 108 32.54 -26.58 -1.29
CA ALA A 108 31.72 -25.47 -1.73
C ALA A 108 30.98 -24.97 -0.49
N VAL A 109 31.52 -23.93 0.16
CA VAL A 109 30.74 -23.11 1.08
C VAL A 109 29.71 -22.40 0.22
N ALA A 110 28.55 -23.03 0.05
CA ALA A 110 27.36 -22.37 -0.42
C ALA A 110 27.00 -21.32 0.62
N ALA A 111 27.62 -20.14 0.51
CA ALA A 111 27.12 -18.93 1.12
C ALA A 111 25.72 -18.75 0.53
N SER A 112 24.74 -19.24 1.28
CA SER A 112 23.33 -18.92 1.06
C SER A 112 23.27 -17.41 1.19
N ALA A 113 23.35 -16.72 0.05
CA ALA A 113 22.95 -15.35 -0.07
C ALA A 113 21.47 -15.36 0.33
N MET A 114 21.22 -15.11 1.60
CA MET A 114 19.89 -14.78 2.09
C MET A 114 19.46 -13.62 1.21
N LEU A 115 18.50 -13.91 0.35
CA LEU A 115 17.74 -12.89 -0.34
C LEU A 115 17.07 -12.12 0.80
N ALA A 116 17.74 -11.07 1.28
CA ALA A 116 17.09 -9.97 1.95
C ALA A 116 16.22 -9.33 0.86
N GLY A 117 15.10 -9.99 0.54
CA GLY A 117 13.97 -9.33 -0.07
C GLY A 117 13.63 -8.24 0.91
N GLY A 118 14.02 -7.01 0.59
CA GLY A 118 13.55 -5.85 1.33
C GLY A 118 12.04 -6.01 1.45
N ALA A 119 11.51 -5.85 2.66
CA ALA A 119 10.08 -5.77 2.86
C ALA A 119 9.58 -4.67 1.92
N MET A 120 9.00 -5.07 0.78
CA MET A 120 8.44 -4.15 -0.18
C MET A 120 7.19 -3.63 0.52
N ALA A 121 7.25 -2.41 1.07
CA ALA A 121 6.07 -1.83 1.68
C ALA A 121 5.01 -1.66 0.58
N GLN A 122 3.82 -2.23 0.78
CA GLN A 122 2.70 -2.02 -0.13
C GLN A 122 2.25 -0.56 0.00
N GLU A 123 2.49 0.24 -1.04
CA GLU A 123 2.03 1.63 -1.07
C GLU A 123 0.59 1.71 -1.59
N VAL A 124 -0.24 2.53 -0.93
CA VAL A 124 -1.62 2.84 -1.34
C VAL A 124 -1.76 4.35 -1.39
N LEU A 125 -2.14 4.90 -2.54
CA LEU A 125 -2.38 6.34 -2.67
C LEU A 125 -3.79 6.69 -2.15
N LEU A 126 -3.88 7.78 -1.40
CA LEU A 126 -5.15 8.38 -0.99
C LEU A 126 -5.53 9.45 -2.00
N GLY A 127 -6.50 9.11 -2.84
CA GLY A 127 -6.89 9.87 -4.02
C GLY A 127 -5.99 9.57 -5.22
N ALA A 128 -6.60 9.12 -6.32
CA ALA A 128 -5.87 8.85 -7.56
C ALA A 128 -5.48 10.16 -8.27
N ASN A 129 -4.62 10.01 -9.28
CA ASN A 129 -4.23 11.12 -10.12
C ASN A 129 -5.47 11.77 -10.78
N GLY A 130 -5.54 13.11 -10.74
CA GLY A 130 -6.71 13.86 -11.20
C GLY A 130 -7.76 14.13 -10.11
N GLY A 131 -7.50 13.75 -8.85
CA GLY A 131 -8.36 14.10 -7.71
C GLY A 131 -9.56 13.17 -7.52
N VAL A 132 -9.52 11.98 -8.10
CA VAL A 132 -10.55 10.96 -7.89
C VAL A 132 -10.46 10.43 -6.47
N LEU A 133 -11.57 10.45 -5.73
CA LEU A 133 -11.66 10.06 -4.32
C LEU A 133 -11.68 8.54 -4.17
N VAL A 134 -10.52 7.89 -4.37
CA VAL A 134 -10.35 6.44 -4.32
C VAL A 134 -9.02 6.08 -3.67
N PHE A 135 -8.94 4.90 -3.07
CA PHE A 135 -7.66 4.28 -2.71
C PHE A 135 -7.02 3.65 -3.95
N GLU A 136 -5.74 3.87 -4.22
CA GLU A 136 -5.06 3.28 -5.39
C GLU A 136 -3.82 2.50 -4.95
N PRO A 137 -3.84 1.15 -4.99
CA PRO A 137 -4.98 0.27 -5.31
C PRO A 137 -6.04 0.22 -4.19
N ASN A 138 -7.30 -0.06 -4.56
CA ASN A 138 -8.40 -0.24 -3.59
C ASN A 138 -8.64 -1.72 -3.21
N ASP A 139 -8.03 -2.68 -3.92
CA ASP A 139 -8.09 -4.11 -3.61
C ASP A 139 -6.72 -4.72 -3.86
N PHE A 140 -6.12 -5.29 -2.82
CA PHE A 140 -4.79 -5.85 -2.91
C PHE A 140 -4.55 -6.94 -1.85
N THR A 141 -3.44 -7.64 -1.98
CA THR A 141 -3.05 -8.73 -1.09
C THR A 141 -1.63 -8.52 -0.61
N VAL A 142 -1.41 -8.69 0.69
CA VAL A 142 -0.10 -8.60 1.34
C VAL A 142 0.17 -9.86 2.15
N LYS A 143 1.44 -10.11 2.49
CA LYS A 143 1.78 -11.18 3.44
C LYS A 143 1.52 -10.71 4.87
N SER A 144 1.18 -11.64 5.76
CA SER A 144 1.19 -11.34 7.20
C SER A 144 2.52 -10.74 7.64
N GLY A 145 2.44 -9.61 8.36
CA GLY A 145 3.60 -8.87 8.86
C GLY A 145 4.20 -7.88 7.86
N GLU A 146 3.65 -7.76 6.65
CA GLU A 146 4.04 -6.73 5.69
C GLU A 146 3.52 -5.35 6.09
N THR A 147 4.31 -4.31 5.86
CA THR A 147 3.91 -2.92 6.12
C THR A 147 3.18 -2.36 4.90
N ILE A 148 1.99 -1.82 5.14
CA ILE A 148 1.21 -1.05 4.17
C ILE A 148 1.42 0.42 4.47
N THR A 149 1.72 1.23 3.46
CA THR A 149 1.88 2.67 3.58
C THR A 149 0.82 3.38 2.75
N PHE A 150 -0.12 4.01 3.42
CA PHE A 150 -1.10 4.91 2.83
C PHE A 150 -0.46 6.29 2.66
N LYS A 151 -0.40 6.80 1.43
CA LYS A 151 0.20 8.09 1.10
C LYS A 151 -0.83 9.06 0.56
N ASN A 152 -0.99 10.19 1.24
CA ASN A 152 -1.87 11.25 0.84
C ASN A 152 -1.42 11.85 -0.50
N ASN A 153 -2.26 11.81 -1.54
CA ASN A 153 -1.86 12.19 -2.89
C ASN A 153 -2.69 13.36 -3.43
N ALA A 154 -4.02 13.21 -3.52
CA ALA A 154 -4.89 14.23 -4.08
C ALA A 154 -6.29 14.19 -3.45
N GLY A 155 -7.04 15.30 -3.48
CA GLY A 155 -8.41 15.34 -2.97
C GLY A 155 -8.54 15.23 -1.45
N PHE A 156 -7.50 15.63 -0.72
CA PHE A 156 -7.48 15.69 0.75
C PHE A 156 -8.49 16.73 1.30
N PRO A 157 -8.94 16.61 2.57
CA PRO A 157 -8.44 15.70 3.61
C PRO A 157 -8.86 14.23 3.43
N HIS A 158 -7.97 13.31 3.82
CA HIS A 158 -8.26 11.87 3.87
C HIS A 158 -7.91 11.29 5.23
N ASN A 159 -8.55 10.19 5.59
CA ASN A 159 -8.11 9.32 6.67
C ASN A 159 -8.28 7.85 6.26
N VAL A 160 -7.88 6.93 7.14
CA VAL A 160 -7.93 5.48 6.87
C VAL A 160 -8.51 4.79 8.08
N VAL A 161 -9.79 4.45 8.03
CA VAL A 161 -10.50 3.79 9.12
C VAL A 161 -10.81 2.36 8.72
N PHE A 162 -10.40 1.40 9.53
CA PHE A 162 -10.76 -0.01 9.37
C PHE A 162 -12.14 -0.27 9.96
N ASP A 163 -12.96 -1.00 9.21
CA ASP A 163 -14.34 -1.31 9.58
C ASP A 163 -14.37 -2.47 10.58
N GLU A 164 -14.98 -2.26 11.76
CA GLU A 164 -15.09 -3.25 12.82
C GLU A 164 -15.84 -4.52 12.40
N ASP A 165 -16.78 -4.40 11.45
CA ASP A 165 -17.56 -5.52 10.93
C ASP A 165 -16.82 -6.28 9.80
N ALA A 166 -15.75 -5.70 9.26
CA ALA A 166 -15.02 -6.23 8.11
C ALA A 166 -13.53 -6.50 8.42
N VAL A 167 -13.19 -6.85 9.66
CA VAL A 167 -11.85 -7.30 10.06
C VAL A 167 -11.88 -8.70 10.68
N PRO A 168 -10.75 -9.44 10.67
CA PRO A 168 -10.67 -10.72 11.36
C PRO A 168 -10.91 -10.59 12.86
N SER A 169 -11.51 -11.60 13.47
CA SER A 169 -11.78 -11.61 14.91
C SER A 169 -10.50 -11.44 15.74
N GLY A 170 -10.59 -10.61 16.79
CA GLY A 170 -9.46 -10.33 17.69
C GLY A 170 -8.53 -9.21 17.23
N VAL A 171 -8.81 -8.58 16.09
CA VAL A 171 -8.17 -7.33 15.67
C VAL A 171 -8.83 -6.15 16.39
N ASP A 172 -8.00 -5.23 16.88
CA ASP A 172 -8.43 -3.97 17.47
C ASP A 172 -8.32 -2.85 16.43
N VAL A 173 -9.45 -2.42 15.87
CA VAL A 173 -9.51 -1.44 14.76
C VAL A 173 -8.93 -0.08 15.14
N SER A 174 -9.05 0.33 16.41
CA SER A 174 -8.52 1.62 16.89
C SER A 174 -6.99 1.67 16.88
N LYS A 175 -6.31 0.52 16.83
CA LYS A 175 -4.84 0.44 16.74
C LYS A 175 -4.30 0.43 15.32
N ILE A 176 -5.15 0.10 14.35
CA ILE A 176 -4.76 -0.04 12.94
C ILE A 176 -5.36 1.06 12.06
N SER A 177 -6.24 1.89 12.62
CA SER A 177 -6.86 3.02 11.93
C SER A 177 -6.10 4.32 12.19
N GLN A 178 -6.16 5.19 11.21
CA GLN A 178 -5.76 6.59 11.29
C GLN A 178 -7.04 7.42 11.25
N GLU A 179 -7.52 7.87 12.40
CA GLU A 179 -8.74 8.69 12.49
C GLU A 179 -8.45 10.15 12.18
N GLU A 180 -7.29 10.68 12.60
CA GLU A 180 -6.92 12.05 12.28
C GLU A 180 -6.67 12.24 10.79
N TYR A 181 -7.15 13.37 10.26
CA TYR A 181 -7.00 13.68 8.84
C TYR A 181 -5.56 13.94 8.44
N LEU A 182 -5.19 13.35 7.30
CA LEU A 182 -4.05 13.70 6.49
C LEU A 182 -4.46 14.85 5.56
N ASN A 183 -3.86 16.01 5.77
CA ASN A 183 -4.26 17.29 5.18
C ASN A 183 -3.32 17.81 4.11
N ALA A 184 -2.10 17.25 4.01
CA ALA A 184 -1.11 17.70 3.03
C ALA A 184 -0.65 16.57 2.10
N PRO A 185 -0.31 16.89 0.84
CA PRO A 185 0.23 15.90 -0.09
C PRO A 185 1.56 15.34 0.44
N GLY A 186 1.73 14.03 0.32
CA GLY A 186 2.91 13.30 0.78
C GLY A 186 2.87 12.90 2.26
N GLU A 187 1.87 13.32 3.04
CA GLU A 187 1.66 12.76 4.38
C GLU A 187 1.36 11.26 4.29
N THR A 188 1.83 10.49 5.26
CA THR A 188 1.74 9.03 5.22
C THR A 188 1.22 8.47 6.53
N PHE A 189 0.49 7.37 6.41
CA PHE A 189 0.10 6.49 7.50
C PHE A 189 0.58 5.08 7.17
N SER A 190 1.33 4.46 8.07
CA SER A 190 1.84 3.10 7.89
C SER A 190 1.27 2.17 8.94
N VAL A 191 0.82 1.00 8.50
CA VAL A 191 0.24 -0.04 9.36
C VAL A 191 0.79 -1.40 8.96
N THR A 192 0.99 -2.28 9.93
CA THR A 192 1.37 -3.66 9.71
C THR A 192 0.27 -4.57 10.21
N LEU A 193 -0.26 -5.40 9.32
CA LEU A 193 -1.33 -6.35 9.62
C LEU A 193 -0.73 -7.75 9.78
N THR A 194 -0.99 -8.39 10.91
CA THR A 194 -0.40 -9.69 11.25
C THR A 194 -1.40 -10.84 11.30
N VAL A 195 -2.68 -10.55 11.53
CA VAL A 195 -3.72 -11.59 11.56
C VAL A 195 -4.15 -11.88 10.11
N PRO A 196 -4.06 -13.12 9.62
CA PRO A 196 -4.52 -13.45 8.28
C PRO A 196 -6.03 -13.25 8.14
N GLY A 197 -6.46 -12.85 6.95
CA GLY A 197 -7.87 -12.62 6.63
C GLY A 197 -8.09 -11.35 5.82
N THR A 198 -9.35 -10.96 5.70
CA THR A 198 -9.75 -9.79 4.92
C THR A 198 -10.04 -8.61 5.84
N TYR A 199 -9.56 -7.44 5.46
CA TYR A 199 -9.77 -6.18 6.15
C TYR A 199 -10.43 -5.19 5.20
N GLY A 200 -11.63 -4.74 5.55
CA GLY A 200 -12.29 -3.59 4.94
C GLY A 200 -11.81 -2.29 5.59
N PHE A 201 -11.59 -1.27 4.78
CA PHE A 201 -11.26 0.07 5.27
C PHE A 201 -11.88 1.14 4.37
N TYR A 202 -12.07 2.33 4.90
CA TYR A 202 -12.72 3.44 4.21
C TYR A 202 -12.15 4.79 4.65
N CYS A 203 -12.43 5.82 3.86
CA CYS A 203 -12.15 7.20 4.20
C CYS A 203 -13.45 7.86 4.68
N GLU A 204 -13.52 8.29 5.95
CA GLU A 204 -14.75 8.83 6.55
C GLU A 204 -15.38 9.98 5.76
N PRO A 205 -14.66 11.05 5.36
CA PRO A 205 -15.26 12.17 4.62
C PRO A 205 -15.72 11.79 3.21
N HIS A 206 -15.25 10.65 2.67
CA HIS A 206 -15.46 10.25 1.27
C HIS A 206 -16.15 8.89 1.12
N ALA A 207 -16.62 8.29 2.22
CA ALA A 207 -17.33 7.01 2.20
C ALA A 207 -18.59 7.07 1.31
N GLY A 208 -19.34 8.18 1.38
CA GLY A 208 -20.51 8.41 0.51
C GLY A 208 -20.18 8.57 -0.98
N ALA A 209 -18.92 8.83 -1.33
CA ALA A 209 -18.43 8.85 -2.71
C ALA A 209 -17.85 7.50 -3.16
N GLY A 210 -17.85 6.48 -2.29
CA GLY A 210 -17.32 5.15 -2.58
C GLY A 210 -15.82 5.00 -2.35
N MET A 211 -15.19 5.89 -1.57
CA MET A 211 -13.78 5.75 -1.19
C MET A 211 -13.62 4.65 -0.12
N VAL A 212 -13.64 3.41 -0.58
CA VAL A 212 -13.51 2.19 0.23
C VAL A 212 -12.41 1.31 -0.36
N GLY A 213 -11.80 0.50 0.49
CA GLY A 213 -10.75 -0.42 0.10
C GLY A 213 -10.82 -1.74 0.86
N LYS A 214 -10.12 -2.73 0.33
CA LYS A 214 -10.02 -4.08 0.88
C LYS A 214 -8.58 -4.55 0.79
N VAL A 215 -8.05 -5.09 1.88
CA VAL A 215 -6.78 -5.80 1.87
C VAL A 215 -6.98 -7.23 2.35
N THR A 216 -6.38 -8.18 1.63
CA THR A 216 -6.29 -9.58 2.06
C THR A 216 -4.89 -9.85 2.58
N VAL A 217 -4.81 -10.40 3.80
CA VAL A 217 -3.56 -10.78 4.46
C VAL A 217 -3.44 -12.31 4.42
N ASN A 218 -2.38 -12.80 3.77
CA ASN A 218 -2.09 -14.23 3.62
C ASN A 218 -1.14 -14.77 4.70
#